data_AF-A0A7Y7J1L6-F1
#
_entry.id   AF-A0A7Y7J1L6-F1
#
_cell.length_a   1.000
_cell.length_b   1.000
_cell.length_c   1.000
_cell.angle_alpha   90.00
_cell.angle_beta   90.00
_cell.angle_gamma   90.00
#
_symmetry.space_group_name_H-M   'P 1'
#
loop_
_entity.id
_entity.type
_entity.pdbx_description
1 polymer ?
#
loop_
_entity_poly.entity_id
_entity_poly.type
_entity_poly.pdbx_seq_one_letter_code
_entity_poly.pdbx_strand_id
1 'polypeptide(L)' 'LAHGDVVVWGGPARLAHHGIHTLAEGEHPATGRARLNLTFRRAG' A
#
# COMPACT_ATOMS: atom_id res chain seq x y z
N LEU A 1 6.93 -3.20 2.22
CA LEU A 1 5.56 -3.12 2.79
C LEU A 1 5.04 -4.51 3.05
N ALA A 2 5.09 -4.94 4.30
CA ALA A 2 4.55 -6.18 4.83
C ALA A 2 3.10 -6.00 5.32
N HIS A 3 2.46 -7.09 5.74
CA HIS A 3 1.15 -7.03 6.38
C HIS A 3 1.20 -6.18 7.66
N GLY A 4 0.26 -5.25 7.80
CA GLY A 4 0.18 -4.33 8.93
C GLY A 4 0.97 -3.02 8.77
N ASP A 5 1.86 -2.91 7.77
CA ASP A 5 2.60 -1.67 7.52
C ASP A 5 1.66 -0.51 7.13
N VAL A 6 1.96 0.67 7.66
CA VAL A 6 1.28 1.92 7.33
C VAL A 6 2.31 2.93 6.81
N VAL A 7 1.96 3.62 5.74
CA VAL A 7 2.78 4.73 5.19
C VAL A 7 1.91 5.98 5.10
N VAL A 8 2.47 7.11 5.51
CA VAL A 8 1.84 8.43 5.39
C VAL A 8 2.70 9.30 4.47
N TRP A 9 2.07 9.82 3.41
CA TRP A 9 2.72 10.70 2.44
C TRP A 9 2.17 12.12 2.60
N GLY A 10 3.02 13.07 2.97
CA GLY A 10 2.65 14.47 3.20
C GLY A 10 3.79 15.42 2.89
N GLY A 11 3.54 16.73 3.05
CA GLY A 11 4.53 17.77 2.80
C GLY A 11 5.18 17.63 1.41
N PRO A 12 6.52 17.70 1.30
CA PRO A 12 7.23 17.55 0.02
C PRO A 12 6.96 16.23 -0.72
N ALA A 13 6.61 15.16 0.00
CA ALA A 13 6.32 13.86 -0.60
C ALA A 13 4.88 13.72 -1.13
N ARG A 14 4.01 14.73 -0.93
CA ARG A 14 2.57 14.65 -1.26
C ARG A 14 2.30 14.37 -2.75
N LEU A 15 3.18 14.84 -3.62
CA LEU A 15 3.07 14.73 -5.07
C LEU A 15 4.13 13.82 -5.68
N ALA A 16 4.86 13.06 -4.85
CA ALA A 16 5.87 12.14 -5.34
C ALA A 16 5.24 10.99 -6.14
N HIS A 17 5.87 10.64 -7.26
CA HIS A 17 5.56 9.41 -7.98
C HIS A 17 5.89 8.20 -7.10
N HIS A 18 4.96 7.26 -7.01
CA HIS A 18 5.12 6.00 -6.29
C HIS A 18 4.25 4.92 -6.94
N GLY A 19 4.62 3.67 -6.71
CA GLY A 19 3.92 2.50 -7.24
C GLY A 19 4.30 1.23 -6.50
N ILE A 20 3.69 0.12 -6.90
CA ILE A 20 4.00 -1.22 -6.41
C ILE A 20 4.43 -2.05 -7.62
N HIS A 21 5.55 -2.76 -7.51
CA HIS A 21 5.98 -3.71 -8.54
C HIS A 21 5.00 -4.90 -8.63
N THR A 22 5.11 -5.70 -9.68
CA THR A 22 4.38 -6.98 -9.77
C THR A 22 4.56 -7.77 -8.49
N LEU A 23 3.45 -8.23 -7.92
CA LEU A 23 3.49 -9.01 -6.68
C LEU A 23 4.17 -10.36 -6.96
N ALA A 24 5.04 -10.77 -6.04
CA ALA A 24 5.55 -12.13 -6.02
C ALA A 24 4.41 -13.10 -5.66
N GLU A 25 4.52 -14.34 -6.13
CA GLU A 25 3.64 -15.41 -5.71
C GLU A 25 3.76 -15.66 -4.20
N GLY A 26 2.63 -15.99 -3.57
CA GLY A 26 2.56 -16.27 -2.14
C GLY A 26 1.14 -16.30 -1.62
N GLU A 27 1.00 -16.72 -0.37
CA GLU A 27 -0.26 -16.81 0.36
C GLU A 27 -0.11 -16.26 1.77
N HIS A 28 -1.10 -15.50 2.23
CA HIS A 28 -1.13 -14.94 3.58
C HIS A 28 -2.32 -15.52 4.37
N PRO A 29 -2.14 -15.96 5.63
CA PRO A 29 -3.20 -16.64 6.39
C PRO A 29 -4.52 -15.86 6.50
N ALA A 30 -4.46 -14.52 6.55
CA ALA A 30 -5.65 -13.68 6.70
C ALA A 30 -6.30 -13.24 5.38
N THR A 31 -5.58 -13.30 4.26
CA THR A 31 -6.03 -12.68 2.99
C THR A 31 -5.90 -13.60 1.77
N GLY A 32 -5.41 -14.83 1.95
CA GLY A 32 -5.14 -15.76 0.85
C GLY A 32 -4.08 -15.23 -0.11
N ARG A 33 -4.22 -15.54 -1.41
CA ARG A 33 -3.34 -15.08 -2.49
C ARG A 33 -3.63 -13.65 -2.94
N ALA A 34 -3.69 -12.72 -1.98
CA ALA A 34 -3.97 -11.31 -2.24
C ALA A 34 -3.22 -10.38 -1.29
N ARG A 35 -2.81 -9.21 -1.81
CA ARG A 35 -2.30 -8.07 -1.03
C ARG A 35 -3.30 -6.93 -1.10
N LEU A 36 -3.81 -6.52 0.06
CA LEU A 36 -4.76 -5.41 0.17
C LEU A 36 -4.03 -4.10 0.51
N ASN A 37 -4.50 -2.99 -0.03
CA ASN A 37 -4.04 -1.65 0.31
C ASN A 37 -5.24 -0.72 0.51
N LEU A 38 -5.26 0.01 1.61
CA LEU A 38 -6.25 1.04 1.88
C LEU A 38 -5.57 2.40 1.79
N THR A 39 -6.01 3.24 0.86
CA THR A 39 -5.46 4.59 0.64
C THR A 39 -6.48 5.63 1.10
N PHE A 40 -6.20 6.29 2.23
CA PHE A 40 -7.04 7.34 2.78
C PHE A 40 -6.60 8.72 2.28
N ARG A 41 -7.56 9.57 1.90
CA ARG A 41 -7.34 10.93 1.41
C ARG A 41 -8.48 11.84 1.86
N ARG A 42 -8.18 13.12 2.09
CA ARG A 42 -9.20 14.18 2.05
C ARG A 42 -9.36 14.62 0.60
N ALA A 43 -10.52 14.36 0.02
CA ALA A 43 -10.80 14.58 -1.41
C ALA A 43 -11.88 15.66 -1.66
N GLY A 44 -12.23 16.45 -0.64
CA GLY A 44 -13.20 17.55 -0.70
C GLY A 44 -12.75 18.75 0.12
#